data_AF-A0A7X3XGZ8-F1
#
_entry.id   AF-A0A7X3XGZ8-F1
#
_cell.length_a   1.000
_cell.length_b   1.000
_cell.length_c   1.000
_cell.angle_alpha   90.00
_cell.angle_beta   90.00
_cell.angle_gamma   90.00
#
_symmetry.space_group_name_H-M   'P 1'
#
loop_
_entity.id
_entity.type
_entity.pdbx_description
1 polymer ?
#
loop_
_entity_poly.entity_id
_entity_poly.type
_entity_poly.pdbx_seq_one_letter_code
_entity_poly.pdbx_strand_id
1 'polypeptide(L)'
;MTDIMDSKRRSELMAGIRSCNTTPELAVRRIAHRMGLRFRLHRKDLPGRPDLVFPKHRLVVFVHGCFWHRHEGCRHASIPKSRTDFWMTKLAANVARDRRQEAALQALGWQVLVIWGCETGDSMAVERRLAALTRSSGPLLKQESTPSVTIREDQASS
;
A
#
# COMPACT_ATOMS: atom_id res chain seq x y z
N MET A 1 5.16 1.95 -37.34
CA MET A 1 4.91 0.75 -36.53
C MET A 1 3.48 0.80 -36.05
N THR A 2 2.64 -0.06 -36.63
CA THR A 2 1.17 -0.02 -36.56
C THR A 2 0.69 -0.24 -35.14
N ASP A 3 -0.25 0.58 -34.71
CA ASP A 3 -0.98 0.36 -33.47
C ASP A 3 -1.77 -0.96 -33.60
N ILE A 4 -1.45 -1.95 -32.77
CA ILE A 4 -2.10 -3.29 -32.81
C ILE A 4 -3.59 -3.16 -32.46
N MET A 5 -4.01 -2.05 -31.86
CA MET A 5 -5.40 -1.78 -31.48
C MET A 5 -5.91 -0.46 -32.06
N ASP A 6 -7.05 -0.54 -32.73
CA ASP A 6 -7.83 0.63 -33.13
C ASP A 6 -8.17 1.53 -31.91
N SER A 7 -8.19 2.85 -32.14
CA SER A 7 -8.43 3.88 -31.13
C SER A 7 -9.74 3.65 -30.38
N LYS A 8 -10.80 3.25 -31.11
CA LYS A 8 -12.11 2.92 -30.54
C LYS A 8 -12.03 1.76 -29.54
N ARG A 9 -11.36 0.69 -29.93
CA ARG A 9 -11.16 -0.50 -29.08
C ARG A 9 -10.32 -0.20 -27.84
N ARG A 10 -9.33 0.70 -27.94
CA ARG A 10 -8.58 1.19 -26.77
C ARG A 10 -9.46 2.02 -25.84
N SER A 11 -10.32 2.87 -26.38
CA SER A 11 -11.26 3.67 -25.59
C SER A 11 -12.23 2.78 -24.82
N GLU A 12 -12.78 1.75 -25.46
CA GLU A 12 -13.67 0.75 -24.84
C GLU A 12 -12.95 -0.03 -23.72
N LEU A 13 -11.71 -0.49 -23.96
CA LEU A 13 -10.91 -1.14 -22.92
C LEU A 13 -10.67 -0.21 -21.73
N MET A 14 -10.29 1.05 -21.98
CA MET A 14 -10.02 2.03 -20.92
C MET A 14 -11.28 2.35 -20.11
N ALA A 15 -12.45 2.41 -20.76
CA ALA A 15 -13.73 2.61 -20.08
C ALA A 15 -14.12 1.44 -19.16
N GLY A 16 -13.68 0.22 -19.48
CA GLY A 16 -13.91 -0.98 -18.66
C GLY A 16 -12.98 -1.12 -17.44
N ILE A 17 -11.97 -0.26 -17.30
CA ILE A 17 -11.01 -0.33 -16.17
C ILE A 17 -11.69 0.17 -14.90
N ARG A 18 -12.01 -0.76 -14.01
CA ARG A 18 -12.63 -0.46 -12.70
C ARG A 18 -11.59 0.07 -11.71
N SER A 19 -12.02 1.01 -10.87
CA SER A 19 -11.20 1.61 -9.81
C SER A 19 -11.21 0.82 -8.49
N CYS A 20 -12.10 -0.15 -8.33
CA CYS A 20 -12.20 -1.02 -7.15
C CYS A 20 -12.78 -2.40 -7.51
N ASN A 21 -12.67 -3.35 -6.58
CA ASN A 21 -13.04 -4.76 -6.75
C ASN A 21 -12.37 -5.39 -7.98
N THR A 22 -11.11 -5.04 -8.20
CA THR A 22 -10.31 -5.63 -9.28
C THR A 22 -9.95 -7.08 -8.94
N THR A 23 -9.64 -7.89 -9.95
CA THR A 23 -9.21 -9.28 -9.75
C THR A 23 -8.07 -9.43 -8.71
N PRO A 24 -6.98 -8.64 -8.75
CA PRO A 24 -5.94 -8.73 -7.74
C PRO A 24 -6.41 -8.33 -6.34
N GLU A 25 -7.29 -7.33 -6.23
CA GLU A 25 -7.87 -6.92 -4.94
C GLU A 25 -8.70 -8.06 -4.32
N LEU A 26 -9.54 -8.72 -5.13
CA LEU A 26 -10.33 -9.87 -4.71
C LEU A 26 -9.44 -11.05 -4.30
N ALA A 27 -8.32 -11.27 -4.98
CA ALA A 27 -7.35 -12.31 -4.60
C ALA A 27 -6.78 -12.06 -3.20
N VAL A 28 -6.31 -10.84 -2.93
CA VAL A 28 -5.78 -10.46 -1.60
C VAL A 28 -6.86 -10.58 -0.53
N ARG A 29 -8.11 -10.17 -0.82
CA ARG A 29 -9.25 -10.30 0.11
C ARG A 29 -9.54 -11.75 0.47
N ARG A 30 -9.53 -12.65 -0.51
CA ARG A 30 -9.71 -14.10 -0.29
C ARG A 30 -8.59 -14.68 0.58
N ILE A 31 -7.34 -14.28 0.33
CA ILE A 31 -6.19 -14.74 1.13
C ILE A 31 -6.34 -14.26 2.57
N ALA A 32 -6.55 -12.96 2.78
CA ALA A 32 -6.72 -12.38 4.12
C ALA A 32 -7.89 -13.03 4.89
N HIS A 33 -9.00 -13.33 4.20
CA HIS A 33 -10.14 -14.02 4.82
C HIS A 33 -9.79 -15.46 5.21
N ARG A 34 -9.08 -16.22 4.37
CA ARG A 34 -8.60 -17.59 4.71
C ARG A 34 -7.68 -17.59 5.92
N MET A 35 -6.87 -16.55 6.10
CA MET A 35 -6.02 -16.35 7.27
C MET A 35 -6.80 -15.96 8.54
N GLY A 36 -8.13 -15.78 8.46
CA GLY A 36 -8.96 -15.35 9.61
C GLY A 36 -8.83 -13.86 9.95
N LEU A 37 -8.19 -13.06 9.11
CA LEU A 37 -8.00 -11.63 9.37
C LEU A 37 -9.30 -10.85 9.10
N ARG A 38 -9.62 -9.94 10.02
CA ARG A 38 -10.73 -8.99 9.86
C ARG A 38 -10.21 -7.68 9.29
N PHE A 39 -10.83 -7.22 8.21
CA PHE A 39 -10.47 -5.98 7.53
C PHE A 39 -11.69 -5.15 7.18
N ARG A 40 -11.46 -3.85 7.01
CA ARG A 40 -12.38 -2.90 6.39
C ARG A 40 -11.88 -2.58 4.99
N LEU A 41 -12.78 -2.15 4.12
CA LEU A 41 -12.46 -1.87 2.72
C LEU A 41 -12.61 -0.39 2.42
N HIS A 42 -11.70 0.14 1.63
CA HIS A 42 -11.81 1.48 1.02
C HIS A 42 -12.20 2.60 2.01
N ARG A 43 -11.58 2.63 3.21
CA ARG A 43 -11.78 3.68 4.24
C ARG A 43 -11.55 5.04 3.60
N LYS A 44 -12.59 5.89 3.55
CA LYS A 44 -12.52 7.22 2.91
C LYS A 44 -11.82 8.27 3.77
N ASP A 45 -11.73 7.99 5.05
CA ASP A 45 -11.15 8.82 6.11
C ASP A 45 -9.64 8.53 6.34
N LEU A 46 -9.02 7.73 5.45
CA LEU A 46 -7.57 7.55 5.39
C LEU A 46 -6.99 8.13 4.09
N PRO A 47 -5.76 8.68 4.14
CA PRO A 47 -5.05 9.10 2.94
C PRO A 47 -4.99 7.97 1.91
N GLY A 48 -5.30 8.29 0.65
CA GLY A 48 -5.22 7.34 -0.46
C GLY A 48 -6.33 6.29 -0.55
N ARG A 49 -7.27 6.27 0.39
CA ARG A 49 -8.38 5.31 0.42
C ARG A 49 -7.90 3.86 0.24
N PRO A 50 -7.16 3.31 1.21
CA PRO A 50 -6.54 2.00 1.09
C PRO A 50 -7.54 0.89 0.77
N ASP A 51 -7.12 -0.09 -0.02
CA ASP A 51 -7.99 -1.18 -0.48
C ASP A 51 -8.46 -2.04 0.69
N LEU A 52 -7.52 -2.48 1.53
CA LEU A 52 -7.80 -3.20 2.76
C LEU A 52 -7.16 -2.48 3.96
N VAL A 53 -7.89 -2.43 5.06
CA VAL A 53 -7.44 -1.84 6.33
C VAL A 53 -7.65 -2.86 7.43
N PHE A 54 -6.62 -3.11 8.22
CA PHE A 54 -6.62 -4.03 9.36
C PHE A 54 -6.42 -3.21 10.66
N PRO A 55 -7.51 -2.66 11.25
CA PRO A 55 -7.39 -1.72 12.37
C PRO A 55 -6.66 -2.29 13.59
N LYS A 56 -6.90 -3.58 13.89
CA LYS A 56 -6.24 -4.30 15.01
C LYS A 56 -4.72 -4.29 14.90
N HIS A 57 -4.20 -4.30 13.67
CA HIS A 57 -2.77 -4.40 13.38
C HIS A 57 -2.15 -3.07 12.97
N ARG A 58 -2.91 -1.96 12.98
CA ARG A 58 -2.47 -0.67 12.42
C ARG A 58 -1.89 -0.83 11.01
N LEU A 59 -2.43 -1.75 10.21
CA LEU A 59 -1.93 -2.08 8.88
C LEU A 59 -2.92 -1.63 7.81
N VAL A 60 -2.42 -0.97 6.77
CA VAL A 60 -3.14 -0.69 5.53
C VAL A 60 -2.46 -1.38 4.36
N VAL A 61 -3.27 -1.87 3.43
CA VAL A 61 -2.81 -2.57 2.24
C VAL A 61 -3.34 -1.87 1.01
N PHE A 62 -2.43 -1.53 0.10
CA PHE A 62 -2.74 -1.09 -1.26
C PHE A 62 -2.47 -2.22 -2.24
N VAL A 63 -3.41 -2.44 -3.16
CA VAL A 63 -3.28 -3.41 -4.25
C VAL A 63 -3.04 -2.66 -5.54
N HIS A 64 -1.78 -2.45 -5.88
CA HIS A 64 -1.38 -1.62 -7.00
C HIS A 64 -1.36 -2.37 -8.32
N GLY A 65 -2.02 -1.82 -9.33
CA GLY A 65 -1.83 -2.22 -10.72
C GLY A 65 -0.43 -1.78 -11.21
N CYS A 66 0.35 -2.73 -11.73
CA CYS A 66 1.74 -2.49 -12.15
C CYS A 66 1.89 -1.34 -13.15
N PHE A 67 0.94 -1.22 -14.09
CA PHE A 67 0.91 -0.16 -15.09
C PHE A 67 0.74 1.23 -14.47
N TRP A 68 -0.30 1.40 -13.64
CA TRP A 68 -0.74 2.70 -13.13
C TRP A 68 0.21 3.29 -12.08
N HIS A 69 0.82 2.42 -11.27
CA HIS A 69 1.68 2.78 -10.14
C HIS A 69 3.17 2.50 -10.42
N ARG A 70 3.50 2.08 -11.64
CA ARG A 70 4.90 1.91 -12.12
C ARG A 70 5.71 0.92 -11.30
N HIS A 71 5.27 -0.34 -11.29
CA HIS A 71 6.08 -1.42 -10.72
C HIS A 71 7.42 -1.53 -11.46
N GLU A 72 8.51 -1.25 -10.75
CA GLU A 72 9.86 -1.33 -11.27
C GLU A 72 10.23 -2.75 -11.71
N GLY A 73 10.94 -2.88 -12.84
CA GLY A 73 11.33 -4.19 -13.39
C GLY A 73 10.17 -5.06 -13.90
N CYS A 74 8.92 -4.59 -13.85
CA CYS A 74 7.76 -5.38 -14.22
C CYS A 74 7.40 -5.23 -15.70
N ARG A 75 7.24 -6.36 -16.42
CA ARG A 75 6.76 -6.39 -17.81
C ARG A 75 5.37 -5.75 -18.02
N HIS A 76 4.56 -5.68 -16.96
CA HIS A 76 3.22 -5.09 -16.97
C HIS A 76 3.22 -3.56 -16.76
N ALA A 77 4.40 -2.94 -16.57
CA ALA A 77 4.58 -1.50 -16.40
C ALA A 77 5.17 -0.82 -17.66
N SER A 78 4.81 -1.28 -18.85
CA SER A 78 5.27 -0.67 -20.10
C SER A 78 4.69 0.74 -20.31
N ILE A 79 5.42 1.59 -21.03
CA ILE A 79 4.95 2.93 -21.42
C ILE A 79 4.30 2.82 -22.81
N PRO A 80 3.06 3.30 -22.99
CA PRO A 80 2.44 3.32 -24.31
C PRO A 80 3.26 4.18 -25.29
N LYS A 81 3.44 3.67 -26.51
CA LYS A 81 4.11 4.39 -27.60
C LYS A 81 3.28 5.55 -28.17
N SER A 82 1.98 5.58 -27.88
CA SER A 82 1.08 6.66 -28.26
C SER A 82 0.91 7.64 -27.10
N ARG A 83 0.94 8.96 -27.37
CA ARG A 83 0.81 10.04 -26.38
C ARG A 83 1.79 9.87 -25.20
N THR A 84 3.04 9.54 -25.49
CA THR A 84 4.05 9.18 -24.48
C THR A 84 4.23 10.25 -23.41
N ASP A 85 4.33 11.53 -23.79
CA ASP A 85 4.50 12.63 -22.81
C ASP A 85 3.33 12.73 -21.83
N PHE A 86 2.10 12.55 -22.33
CA PHE A 86 0.91 12.51 -21.49
C PHE A 86 0.97 11.35 -20.50
N TRP A 87 1.33 10.14 -20.97
CA TRP A 87 1.42 8.98 -20.11
C TRP A 87 2.55 9.10 -19.08
N MET A 88 3.72 9.57 -19.48
CA MET A 88 4.85 9.79 -18.58
C MET A 88 4.47 10.78 -17.46
N THR A 89 3.88 11.91 -17.81
CA THR A 89 3.41 12.91 -16.84
C THR A 89 2.35 12.33 -15.91
N LYS A 90 1.33 11.65 -16.46
CA LYS A 90 0.24 11.05 -15.69
C LYS A 90 0.74 9.98 -14.71
N LEU A 91 1.62 9.11 -15.18
CA LEU A 91 2.18 8.02 -14.38
C LEU A 91 3.12 8.55 -13.29
N ALA A 92 3.96 9.54 -13.61
CA ALA A 92 4.80 10.21 -12.62
C ALA A 92 3.95 10.89 -11.52
N ALA A 93 2.86 11.55 -11.91
CA ALA A 93 1.94 12.17 -10.96
C ALA A 93 1.23 11.14 -10.05
N ASN A 94 0.93 9.94 -10.57
CA ASN A 94 0.40 8.84 -9.75
C ASN A 94 1.42 8.38 -8.72
N VAL A 95 2.64 8.05 -9.13
CA VAL A 95 3.72 7.63 -8.21
C VAL A 95 4.00 8.69 -7.14
N ALA A 96 4.03 9.97 -7.53
CA ALA A 96 4.20 11.07 -6.58
C ALA A 96 3.02 11.20 -5.61
N ARG A 97 1.79 10.89 -6.04
CA ARG A 97 0.62 10.82 -5.17
C ARG A 97 0.72 9.64 -4.21
N ASP A 98 1.10 8.46 -4.68
CA ASP A 98 1.24 7.25 -3.87
C ASP A 98 2.23 7.49 -2.72
N ARG A 99 3.43 8.01 -3.04
CA ARG A 99 4.46 8.36 -2.03
C ARG A 99 3.93 9.32 -0.95
N ARG A 100 3.15 10.33 -1.33
CA ARG A 100 2.55 11.27 -0.36
C ARG A 100 1.52 10.60 0.53
N GLN A 101 0.73 9.68 -0.01
CA GLN A 101 -0.28 8.95 0.75
C GLN A 101 0.38 7.97 1.72
N GLU A 102 1.40 7.23 1.28
CA GLU A 102 2.19 6.34 2.13
C GLU A 102 2.82 7.10 3.30
N ALA A 103 3.48 8.23 3.02
CA ALA A 103 4.09 9.07 4.05
C ALA A 103 3.05 9.60 5.06
N ALA A 104 1.89 10.05 4.59
CA ALA A 104 0.81 10.52 5.46
C ALA A 104 0.26 9.39 6.35
N LEU A 105 0.13 8.17 5.83
CA LEU A 105 -0.30 7.00 6.58
C LEU A 105 0.72 6.60 7.65
N GLN A 106 2.01 6.59 7.29
CA GLN A 106 3.09 6.31 8.23
C GLN A 106 3.15 7.35 9.35
N ALA A 107 2.98 8.64 9.03
CA ALA A 107 2.90 9.71 10.02
C ALA A 107 1.70 9.55 11.00
N LEU A 108 0.60 8.94 10.54
CA LEU A 108 -0.56 8.58 11.37
C LEU A 108 -0.35 7.27 12.17
N GLY A 109 0.85 6.69 12.13
CA GLY A 109 1.22 5.46 12.82
C GLY A 109 0.67 4.19 12.16
N TRP A 110 0.38 4.23 10.86
CA TRP A 110 -0.02 3.03 10.11
C TRP A 110 1.19 2.39 9.42
N GLN A 111 1.27 1.07 9.51
CA GLN A 111 2.10 0.27 8.64
C GLN A 111 1.45 0.21 7.26
N VAL A 112 2.24 0.40 6.21
CA VAL A 112 1.77 0.37 4.82
C VAL A 112 2.36 -0.82 4.10
N LEU A 113 1.52 -1.62 3.46
CA LEU A 113 1.93 -2.74 2.60
C LEU A 113 1.38 -2.53 1.20
N VAL A 114 2.26 -2.52 0.20
CA VAL A 114 1.87 -2.50 -1.21
C VAL A 114 1.99 -3.90 -1.78
N ILE A 115 0.89 -4.46 -2.29
CA ILE A 115 0.88 -5.73 -3.03
C ILE A 115 0.67 -5.43 -4.50
N TRP A 116 1.58 -5.86 -5.37
CA TRP A 116 1.45 -5.61 -6.80
C TRP A 116 0.52 -6.63 -7.44
N GLY A 117 -0.30 -6.17 -8.40
CA GLY A 117 -1.25 -7.04 -9.09
C GLY A 117 -0.60 -8.27 -9.74
N CYS A 118 0.63 -8.13 -10.27
CA CYS A 118 1.37 -9.26 -10.85
C CYS A 118 1.82 -10.31 -9.81
N GLU A 119 1.91 -9.94 -8.53
CA GLU A 119 2.32 -10.83 -7.44
C GLU A 119 1.14 -11.62 -6.87
N THR A 120 -0.10 -11.16 -7.08
CA THR A 120 -1.30 -11.78 -6.51
C THR A 120 -1.60 -13.20 -7.01
N GLY A 121 -0.93 -13.65 -8.08
CA GLY A 121 -0.96 -15.03 -8.53
C GLY A 121 -0.26 -16.00 -7.56
N ASP A 122 0.75 -15.54 -6.83
CA ASP A 122 1.42 -16.31 -5.78
C ASP A 122 0.74 -16.06 -4.43
N SER A 123 -0.25 -16.89 -4.13
CA SER A 123 -1.00 -16.80 -2.88
C SER A 123 -0.13 -16.97 -1.64
N MET A 124 0.91 -17.81 -1.69
CA MET A 124 1.79 -18.08 -0.55
C MET A 124 2.70 -16.89 -0.27
N ALA A 125 3.22 -16.23 -1.31
CA ALA A 125 3.99 -15.01 -1.13
C ALA A 125 3.16 -13.89 -0.50
N VAL A 126 1.93 -13.68 -0.98
CA VAL A 126 1.01 -12.68 -0.41
C VAL A 126 0.69 -13.01 1.05
N GLU A 127 0.38 -14.27 1.35
CA GLU A 127 0.09 -14.73 2.71
C GLU A 127 1.27 -14.48 3.66
N ARG A 128 2.50 -14.82 3.26
CA ARG A 128 3.70 -14.58 4.08
C ARG A 128 3.88 -13.10 4.42
N ARG A 129 3.67 -12.21 3.45
CA ARG A 129 3.80 -10.75 3.64
C ARG A 129 2.74 -10.20 4.58
N LEU A 130 1.48 -10.64 4.42
CA LEU A 130 0.41 -10.29 5.35
C LEU A 130 0.71 -10.79 6.76
N ALA A 131 1.12 -12.05 6.88
CA ALA A 131 1.39 -12.68 8.17
C ALA A 131 2.57 -12.03 8.91
N ALA A 132 3.61 -11.59 8.19
CA ALA A 132 4.74 -10.89 8.77
C ALA A 132 4.30 -9.61 9.50
N LEU A 133 3.42 -8.81 8.88
CA LEU A 133 2.98 -7.54 9.44
C LEU A 133 1.87 -7.69 10.48
N THR A 134 1.04 -8.73 10.38
CA THR A 134 -0.03 -8.95 11.39
C THR A 134 0.47 -9.63 12.66
N ARG A 135 1.61 -10.33 12.64
CA ARG A 135 2.20 -10.96 13.84
C ARG A 135 2.98 -9.98 14.72
N SER A 136 3.55 -8.93 14.13
CA SER A 136 4.36 -7.94 14.86
C SER A 136 3.53 -6.97 15.73
N SER A 137 2.21 -6.97 15.61
CA SER A 137 1.31 -6.16 16.43
C SER A 137 0.98 -6.85 17.77
N GLY A 138 2.01 -7.21 18.54
CA GLY A 138 1.90 -7.30 20.00
C GLY A 138 1.69 -5.89 20.57
N PRO A 139 1.08 -5.72 21.76
CA PRO A 139 0.77 -4.40 22.29
C PRO A 139 2.05 -3.57 22.35
N LEU A 140 2.06 -2.40 21.70
CA LEU A 140 3.05 -1.36 21.98
C LEU A 140 2.93 -1.04 23.47
N LEU A 141 3.82 -1.61 24.28
CA LEU A 141 4.09 -1.12 25.62
C LEU A 141 4.51 0.34 25.44
N LYS A 142 3.68 1.25 25.96
CA LYS A 142 4.02 2.66 26.12
C LYS A 142 5.39 2.71 26.78
N GLN A 143 6.35 3.37 26.14
CA GLN A 143 7.58 3.75 26.83
C GLN A 143 7.18 4.73 27.94
N GLU A 144 7.09 4.23 29.16
CA GLU A 144 7.03 5.07 30.35
C GLU A 144 8.38 5.76 30.48
N SER A 145 8.38 7.06 30.15
CA SER A 145 9.41 8.01 30.53
C SER A 145 9.58 7.95 32.04
N THR A 146 10.67 7.32 32.47
CA THR A 146 11.11 7.25 33.87
C THR A 146 11.47 8.66 34.34
N PRO A 147 10.98 9.13 35.51
CA PRO A 147 11.41 10.42 36.03
C PRO A 147 12.88 10.33 36.47
N SER A 148 13.67 11.34 36.09
CA SER A 148 15.04 11.52 36.56
C SER A 148 15.03 11.61 38.09
N VAL A 149 15.68 10.63 38.73
CA VAL A 149 15.95 10.67 40.17
C VAL A 149 17.05 11.70 40.41
N THR A 150 16.68 12.77 41.11
CA THR A 150 17.58 13.79 41.65
C THR A 150 18.51 13.16 42.68
N ILE A 151 19.81 13.13 42.41
CA ILE A 151 20.82 12.87 43.45
C ILE A 151 21.21 14.23 44.02
N ARG A 152 20.84 14.47 45.28
CA ARG A 152 21.42 15.53 46.12
C ARG A 152 22.77 15.01 46.60
N GLU A 153 23.86 15.68 46.22
CA GLU A 153 25.14 15.55 46.91
C GLU A 153 25.12 16.45 48.15
N ASP A 154 24.99 15.81 49.31
CA ASP A 154 25.41 16.36 50.59
C ASP A 154 26.94 16.43 50.60
N GLN A 155 27.50 17.63 50.64
CA GLN A 155 28.89 17.85 51.03
C GLN A 155 28.90 18.60 52.36
N ALA A 156 29.16 17.84 53.42
CA ALA A 156 29.52 18.35 54.73
C ALA A 156 31.05 18.37 54.88
N SER A 157 31.55 19.44 55.50
CA SER A 157 32.81 19.57 56.25
C SER A 157 34.12 19.55 55.44
N SER A 158 34.83 20.69 55.38
CA SER A 158 35.71 21.22 56.44
C SER A 158 36.31 22.57 56.02
#